data_AF-A0A431ML90-F1
#
_entry.id   AF-A0A431ML90-F1
#
_cell.length_a   1.000
_cell.length_b   1.000
_cell.length_c   1.000
_cell.angle_alpha   90.00
_cell.angle_beta   90.00
_cell.angle_gamma   90.00
#
_symmetry.space_group_name_H-M   'P 1'
#
loop_
_entity.id
_entity.type
_entity.pdbx_description
1 polymer ?
#
loop_
_entity_poly.entity_id
_entity_poly.type
_entity_poly.pdbx_seq_one_letter_code
_entity_poly.pdbx_strand_id
1 'polypeptide(L)'
;MTAYLNDRFIDNSELTLHVSDLSMQRGYAIFDFLRTIKNVPLFFDDHLDRFYHSAKAMHLPVQQNREQLTSIIHQLIEQNDLPEAGIRIMLTGGYSADSYNPAQPNLIITCNPVKTSTKEDFEKGYSIITYEHQRELPYIKSISYLTAVWLQPLLREKKVNDVLYYNRQSITEFPRCNVFVVTNDGKLVTPVHHMLKGITRKQVLELAAAFMPVEERDITVDELMSAAEVFLTATTKKIIPVLKINDTIISSGKPGPVTTKLYEQFLALEQSLIS
;
A
#
# COMPACT_ATOMS: atom_id res chain seq x y z
N MET A 1 -20.93 -12.57 2.77
CA MET A 1 -19.48 -12.67 2.53
C MET A 1 -18.88 -13.21 3.81
N THR A 2 -17.94 -14.13 3.72
CA THR A 2 -17.30 -14.71 4.89
C THR A 2 -16.08 -13.90 5.28
N ALA A 3 -15.87 -13.72 6.58
CA ALA A 3 -14.67 -13.18 7.19
C ALA A 3 -14.06 -14.22 8.16
N TYR A 4 -12.82 -14.00 8.57
CA TYR A 4 -12.16 -14.79 9.61
C TYR A 4 -11.88 -13.92 10.83
N LEU A 5 -12.23 -14.40 12.02
CA LEU A 5 -11.92 -13.77 13.30
C LEU A 5 -11.34 -14.82 14.25
N ASN A 6 -10.07 -14.65 14.61
CA ASN A 6 -9.26 -15.49 15.49
C ASN A 6 -9.13 -16.96 15.06
N ASP A 7 -10.17 -17.75 15.27
CA ASP A 7 -10.19 -19.21 15.06
C ASP A 7 -11.37 -19.67 14.20
N ARG A 8 -12.25 -18.75 13.78
CA ARG A 8 -13.51 -19.09 13.10
C ARG A 8 -13.78 -18.25 11.86
N PHE A 9 -14.37 -18.90 10.87
CA PHE A 9 -15.05 -18.25 9.76
C PHE A 9 -16.44 -17.80 10.22
N ILE A 10 -16.81 -16.55 9.92
CA ILE A 10 -18.07 -15.94 10.34
C ILE A 10 -18.66 -15.13 9.18
N ASP A 11 -19.97 -14.88 9.22
CA ASP A 11 -20.54 -13.91 8.28
C ASP A 11 -19.97 -12.52 8.56
N ASN A 12 -19.59 -11.81 7.50
CA ASN A 12 -18.96 -10.49 7.61
C ASN A 12 -19.85 -9.46 8.31
N SER A 13 -21.18 -9.63 8.32
CA SER A 13 -22.10 -8.78 9.08
C SER A 13 -22.05 -9.01 10.60
N GLU A 14 -21.52 -10.15 11.04
CA GLU A 14 -21.34 -10.50 12.46
C GLU A 14 -19.94 -10.17 12.98
N LEU A 15 -19.04 -9.72 12.10
CA LEU A 15 -17.67 -9.33 12.47
C LEU A 15 -17.70 -8.14 13.42
N THR A 16 -17.42 -8.41 14.69
CA THR A 16 -17.43 -7.42 15.76
C THR A 16 -16.16 -7.54 16.62
N LEU A 17 -15.68 -6.39 17.10
CA LEU A 17 -14.65 -6.29 18.13
C LEU A 17 -15.25 -5.60 19.35
N HIS A 18 -14.84 -6.04 20.53
CA HIS A 18 -15.17 -5.32 21.75
C HIS A 18 -14.45 -3.97 21.79
N VAL A 19 -15.09 -2.95 22.37
CA VAL A 19 -14.56 -1.57 22.42
C VAL A 19 -13.21 -1.44 23.13
N SER A 20 -12.85 -2.41 23.98
CA SER A 20 -11.55 -2.44 24.67
C SER A 20 -10.38 -2.87 23.78
N ASP A 21 -10.62 -3.20 22.51
CA ASP A 21 -9.55 -3.52 21.57
C ASP A 21 -8.64 -2.29 21.35
N LEU A 22 -7.33 -2.47 21.47
CA LEU A 22 -6.38 -1.37 21.35
C LEU A 22 -6.31 -0.74 19.96
N SER A 23 -6.76 -1.44 18.91
CA SER A 23 -6.91 -0.82 17.60
C SER A 23 -7.92 0.34 17.64
N MET A 24 -8.99 0.20 18.43
CA MET A 24 -10.01 1.23 18.62
C MET A 24 -9.56 2.27 19.66
N GLN A 25 -9.00 1.81 20.78
CA GLN A 25 -8.64 2.71 21.87
C GLN A 25 -7.42 3.60 21.55
N ARG A 26 -6.43 3.05 20.84
CA ARG A 26 -5.10 3.67 20.67
C ARG A 26 -4.53 3.55 19.25
N GLY A 27 -5.28 3.02 18.29
CA GLY A 27 -4.76 2.82 16.93
C GLY A 27 -3.66 1.75 16.84
N TYR A 28 -3.53 0.88 17.86
CA TYR A 28 -2.45 -0.10 17.93
C TYR A 28 -2.84 -1.39 17.20
N ALA A 29 -2.56 -1.42 15.90
CA ALA A 29 -2.73 -2.59 15.05
C ALA A 29 -1.88 -2.47 13.78
N ILE A 30 -1.64 -3.62 13.15
CA ILE A 30 -1.08 -3.72 11.80
C ILE A 30 -2.09 -4.30 10.83
N PHE A 31 -1.83 -4.10 9.54
CA PHE A 31 -2.50 -4.88 8.52
C PHE A 31 -1.58 -5.14 7.33
N ASP A 32 -1.90 -6.16 6.54
CA ASP A 32 -1.50 -6.24 5.16
C ASP A 32 -2.74 -6.32 4.24
N PHE A 33 -2.54 -6.00 2.97
CA PHE A 33 -3.58 -5.97 1.97
C PHE A 33 -3.02 -6.47 0.64
N LEU A 34 -3.54 -7.60 0.19
CA LEU A 34 -3.25 -8.19 -1.12
C LEU A 34 -4.55 -8.29 -1.92
N ARG A 35 -4.42 -8.52 -3.22
CA ARG A 35 -5.58 -8.71 -4.09
C ARG A 35 -5.48 -9.99 -4.88
N THR A 36 -6.62 -10.51 -5.30
CA THR A 36 -6.72 -11.66 -6.18
C THR A 36 -7.01 -11.22 -7.61
N ILE A 37 -6.59 -12.04 -8.57
CA ILE A 37 -7.14 -12.07 -9.93
C ILE A 37 -7.50 -13.53 -10.22
N LYS A 38 -8.71 -13.81 -10.70
CA LYS A 38 -9.22 -15.18 -10.90
C LYS A 38 -9.02 -16.08 -9.67
N ASN A 39 -9.31 -15.54 -8.48
CA ASN A 39 -9.10 -16.21 -7.18
C ASN A 39 -7.63 -16.54 -6.84
N VAL A 40 -6.65 -16.09 -7.64
CA VAL A 40 -5.22 -16.26 -7.35
C VAL A 40 -4.69 -15.03 -6.62
N PRO A 41 -4.19 -15.15 -5.37
CA PRO A 41 -3.60 -14.03 -4.65
C PRO A 41 -2.25 -13.62 -5.26
N LEU A 42 -2.13 -12.36 -5.65
CA LEU A 42 -0.90 -11.84 -6.25
C LEU A 42 0.16 -11.54 -5.19
N PHE A 43 1.43 -11.86 -5.50
CA PHE A 43 2.58 -11.60 -4.65
C PHE A 43 2.39 -12.07 -3.19
N PHE A 44 1.74 -13.23 -3.04
CA PHE A 44 1.23 -13.72 -1.76
C PHE A 44 2.31 -13.83 -0.67
N ASP A 45 3.43 -14.46 -1.01
CA ASP A 45 4.56 -14.64 -0.10
C ASP A 45 5.13 -13.29 0.38
N ASP A 46 5.30 -12.33 -0.53
CA ASP A 46 5.79 -10.99 -0.21
C ASP A 46 4.88 -10.26 0.78
N HIS A 47 3.56 -10.40 0.62
CA HIS A 47 2.57 -9.82 1.53
C HIS A 47 2.60 -10.48 2.92
N LEU A 48 2.71 -11.81 2.99
CA LEU A 48 2.83 -12.51 4.27
C LEU A 48 4.13 -12.15 5.00
N ASP A 49 5.26 -12.12 4.28
CA ASP A 49 6.54 -11.76 4.87
C ASP A 49 6.50 -10.35 5.48
N ARG A 50 5.88 -9.39 4.79
CA ARG A 50 5.69 -8.04 5.33
C ARG A 50 4.70 -7.98 6.50
N PHE A 51 3.65 -8.79 6.49
CA PHE A 51 2.72 -8.93 7.61
C PHE A 51 3.46 -9.40 8.87
N TYR A 52 4.22 -10.50 8.78
CA TYR A 52 5.01 -11.01 9.90
C TYR A 52 6.12 -10.04 10.34
N HIS A 53 6.77 -9.35 9.39
CA HIS A 53 7.74 -8.30 9.71
C HIS A 53 7.10 -7.17 10.52
N SER A 54 5.94 -6.68 10.07
CA SER A 54 5.19 -5.63 10.77
C SER A 54 4.73 -6.10 12.14
N ALA A 55 4.31 -7.35 12.28
CA ALA A 55 3.83 -7.91 13.54
C ALA A 55 4.97 -7.98 14.56
N LYS A 56 6.13 -8.50 14.13
CA LYS A 56 7.36 -8.55 14.93
C LYS A 56 7.82 -7.15 15.34
N ALA A 57 7.84 -6.20 14.41
CA ALA A 57 8.28 -4.83 14.68
C ALA A 57 7.33 -4.08 15.64
N MET A 58 6.05 -4.45 15.66
CA MET A 58 5.04 -3.94 16.60
C MET A 58 4.90 -4.79 17.86
N HIS A 59 5.76 -5.79 18.10
CA HIS A 59 5.63 -6.68 19.25
C HIS A 59 4.26 -7.38 19.37
N LEU A 60 3.60 -7.66 18.24
CA LEU A 60 2.33 -8.37 18.16
C LEU A 60 2.59 -9.85 17.79
N PRO A 61 2.45 -10.80 18.73
CA PRO A 61 2.65 -12.21 18.42
C PRO A 61 1.53 -12.72 17.50
N VAL A 62 1.92 -13.25 16.34
CA VAL A 62 1.00 -13.99 15.46
C VAL A 62 0.91 -15.42 15.96
N GLN A 63 -0.30 -15.91 16.23
CA GLN A 63 -0.50 -17.26 16.78
C GLN A 63 -0.37 -18.35 15.72
N GLN A 64 -0.77 -18.03 14.50
CA GLN A 64 -0.67 -18.90 13.34
C GLN A 64 0.75 -18.85 12.79
N ASN A 65 1.29 -20.00 12.43
CA ASN A 65 2.48 -20.07 11.59
C ASN A 65 2.11 -19.77 10.12
N ARG A 66 3.14 -19.72 9.26
CA ARG A 66 3.00 -19.34 7.85
C ARG A 66 2.05 -20.27 7.09
N GLU A 67 2.13 -21.57 7.35
CA GLU A 67 1.32 -22.60 6.70
C GLU A 67 -0.15 -22.49 7.12
N GLN A 68 -0.40 -22.29 8.40
CA GLN A 68 -1.75 -22.11 8.95
C GLN A 68 -2.41 -20.84 8.39
N LEU A 69 -1.70 -19.71 8.42
CA LEU A 69 -2.23 -18.44 7.90
C LEU A 69 -2.49 -18.54 6.38
N THR A 70 -1.60 -19.20 5.64
CA THR A 70 -1.80 -19.52 4.22
C THR A 70 -3.09 -20.31 4.01
N SER A 71 -3.28 -21.41 4.75
CA SER A 71 -4.48 -22.24 4.65
C SER A 71 -5.76 -21.46 4.93
N ILE A 72 -5.76 -20.62 5.98
CA ILE A 72 -6.92 -19.78 6.34
C ILE A 72 -7.27 -18.82 5.20
N ILE A 73 -6.28 -18.15 4.59
CA ILE A 73 -6.53 -17.19 3.51
C ILE A 73 -7.07 -17.90 2.26
N HIS A 74 -6.51 -19.05 1.88
CA HIS A 74 -7.02 -19.82 0.74
C HIS A 74 -8.45 -20.31 0.96
N GLN A 75 -8.77 -20.84 2.15
CA GLN A 75 -10.15 -21.20 2.51
C GLN A 75 -11.09 -19.99 2.44
N LEU A 76 -10.64 -18.81 2.91
CA LEU A 76 -11.44 -17.59 2.84
C LEU A 76 -11.72 -17.14 1.40
N ILE A 77 -10.72 -17.27 0.51
CA ILE A 77 -10.87 -16.96 -0.92
C ILE A 77 -11.88 -17.92 -1.55
N GLU A 78 -11.73 -19.23 -1.30
CA GLU A 78 -12.63 -20.28 -1.83
C GLU A 78 -14.08 -20.07 -1.36
N GLN A 79 -14.31 -19.82 -0.07
CA GLN A 79 -15.66 -19.65 0.47
C GLN A 79 -16.40 -18.41 -0.05
N ASN A 80 -15.66 -17.36 -0.42
CA ASN A 80 -16.27 -16.14 -0.97
C ASN A 80 -16.44 -16.19 -2.48
N ASP A 81 -15.62 -16.97 -3.20
CA ASP A 81 -15.60 -17.08 -4.66
C ASP A 81 -15.71 -15.73 -5.38
N LEU A 82 -14.79 -14.83 -5.02
CA LEU A 82 -14.69 -13.49 -5.60
C LEU A 82 -13.41 -13.40 -6.45
N PRO A 83 -13.51 -13.53 -7.79
CA PRO A 83 -12.34 -13.54 -8.66
C PRO A 83 -11.42 -12.33 -8.49
N GLU A 84 -12.01 -11.15 -8.28
CA GLU A 84 -11.33 -9.88 -8.03
C GLU A 84 -11.66 -9.39 -6.61
N ALA A 85 -10.88 -9.86 -5.63
CA ALA A 85 -11.07 -9.56 -4.23
C ALA A 85 -9.86 -8.84 -3.62
N GLY A 86 -10.12 -8.04 -2.60
CA GLY A 86 -9.12 -7.52 -1.68
C GLY A 86 -9.16 -8.34 -0.41
N ILE A 87 -8.02 -8.95 -0.07
CA ILE A 87 -7.82 -9.66 1.19
C ILE A 87 -7.07 -8.74 2.15
N ARG A 88 -7.73 -8.35 3.24
CA ARG A 88 -7.13 -7.54 4.31
C ARG A 88 -6.88 -8.43 5.51
N ILE A 89 -5.61 -8.60 5.87
CA ILE A 89 -5.17 -9.34 7.06
C ILE A 89 -4.83 -8.30 8.11
N MET A 90 -5.48 -8.31 9.27
CA MET A 90 -5.30 -7.32 10.33
C MET A 90 -5.01 -8.02 11.66
N LEU A 91 -4.06 -7.47 12.41
CA LEU A 91 -3.70 -7.96 13.74
C LEU A 91 -3.76 -6.80 14.73
N THR A 92 -4.63 -6.89 15.72
CA THR A 92 -4.84 -5.81 16.70
C THR A 92 -4.00 -6.01 17.96
N GLY A 93 -3.89 -4.98 18.80
CA GLY A 93 -3.31 -5.09 20.14
C GLY A 93 -4.13 -5.88 21.16
N GLY A 94 -5.28 -6.43 20.77
CA GLY A 94 -6.15 -7.21 21.65
C GLY A 94 -6.97 -6.38 22.61
N TYR A 95 -7.79 -7.08 23.40
CA TYR A 95 -8.67 -6.50 24.42
C TYR A 95 -7.89 -6.13 25.68
N SER A 96 -7.57 -4.85 25.82
CA SER A 96 -6.76 -4.36 26.94
C SER A 96 -7.63 -4.00 28.15
N ALA A 97 -7.23 -4.47 29.34
CA ALA A 97 -7.94 -4.20 30.58
C ALA A 97 -7.72 -2.77 31.12
N ASP A 98 -6.60 -2.15 30.76
CA ASP A 98 -6.22 -0.79 31.20
C ASP A 98 -6.21 0.21 30.04
N SER A 99 -6.65 -0.21 28.85
CA SER A 99 -6.65 0.59 27.62
C SER A 99 -5.27 1.05 27.16
N TYR A 100 -4.19 0.40 27.60
CA TYR A 100 -2.82 0.79 27.25
C TYR A 100 -1.91 -0.40 26.93
N ASN A 101 -1.84 -1.39 27.81
CA ASN A 101 -0.95 -2.54 27.62
C ASN A 101 -1.54 -3.50 26.56
N PRO A 102 -0.76 -3.92 25.54
CA PRO A 102 -1.19 -4.94 24.61
C PRO A 102 -1.57 -6.25 25.31
N ALA A 103 -2.64 -6.86 24.84
CA ALA A 103 -3.13 -8.16 25.28
C ALA A 103 -2.93 -9.20 24.17
N GLN A 104 -3.66 -10.31 24.24
CA GLN A 104 -3.69 -11.30 23.15
C GLN A 104 -4.25 -10.66 21.86
N PRO A 105 -3.48 -10.61 20.76
CA PRO A 105 -3.94 -10.00 19.51
C PRO A 105 -5.19 -10.67 18.92
N ASN A 106 -6.07 -9.87 18.32
CA ASN A 106 -7.14 -10.41 17.48
C ASN A 106 -6.67 -10.46 16.01
N LEU A 107 -6.75 -11.63 15.39
CA LEU A 107 -6.50 -11.81 13.95
C LEU A 107 -7.82 -11.69 13.19
N ILE A 108 -7.87 -10.76 12.24
CA ILE A 108 -9.04 -10.53 11.40
C ILE A 108 -8.62 -10.62 9.95
N ILE A 109 -9.35 -11.40 9.15
CA ILE A 109 -9.13 -11.46 7.70
C ILE A 109 -10.46 -11.22 7.00
N THR A 110 -10.51 -10.22 6.13
CA THR A 110 -11.70 -9.91 5.34
C THR A 110 -11.42 -10.10 3.85
N CYS A 111 -12.43 -10.58 3.13
CA CYS A 111 -12.45 -10.73 1.69
C CYS A 111 -13.60 -9.88 1.14
N ASN A 112 -13.29 -8.87 0.33
CA ASN A 112 -14.29 -7.95 -0.22
C ASN A 112 -14.00 -7.68 -1.70
N PRO A 113 -15.01 -7.34 -2.52
CA PRO A 113 -14.78 -6.86 -3.88
C PRO A 113 -13.80 -5.68 -3.89
N VAL A 114 -12.82 -5.71 -4.80
CA VAL A 114 -11.83 -4.64 -4.93
C VAL A 114 -11.89 -4.00 -6.30
N LYS A 115 -11.86 -2.66 -6.33
CA LYS A 115 -11.66 -1.90 -7.56
C LYS A 115 -10.16 -1.58 -7.71
N THR A 116 -9.57 -2.00 -8.82
CA THR A 116 -8.21 -1.61 -9.20
C THR A 116 -8.22 -0.49 -10.22
N SER A 117 -7.10 0.21 -10.35
CA SER A 117 -6.90 1.18 -11.44
C SER A 117 -7.04 0.52 -12.81
N THR A 118 -7.65 1.29 -13.71
CA THR A 118 -7.88 0.98 -15.11
C THR A 118 -6.85 1.68 -15.99
N LYS A 119 -6.82 1.33 -17.29
CA LYS A 119 -6.03 2.06 -18.28
C LYS A 119 -6.45 3.53 -18.37
N GLU A 120 -7.74 3.83 -18.22
CA GLU A 120 -8.25 5.20 -18.19
C GLU A 120 -7.70 5.98 -16.98
N ASP A 121 -7.63 5.35 -15.81
CA ASP A 121 -7.01 5.98 -14.62
C ASP A 121 -5.52 6.26 -14.84
N PHE A 122 -4.81 5.36 -15.51
CA PHE A 122 -3.41 5.55 -15.90
C PHE A 122 -3.24 6.73 -16.87
N GLU A 123 -4.05 6.78 -17.92
CA GLU A 123 -4.01 7.84 -18.95
C GLU A 123 -4.35 9.21 -18.37
N LYS A 124 -5.34 9.29 -17.47
CA LYS A 124 -5.71 10.53 -16.76
C LYS A 124 -4.61 11.00 -15.81
N GLY A 125 -3.87 10.07 -15.20
CA GLY A 125 -2.88 10.35 -14.18
C GLY A 125 -3.44 11.12 -12.97
N TYR A 126 -2.56 11.44 -12.03
CA TYR A 126 -2.92 12.14 -10.79
C TYR A 126 -2.37 13.57 -10.79
N SER A 127 -3.19 14.49 -10.30
CA SER A 127 -2.75 15.76 -9.72
C SER A 127 -2.63 15.58 -8.22
N ILE A 128 -1.55 16.07 -7.62
CA ILE A 128 -1.29 15.92 -6.18
C ILE A 128 -0.89 17.25 -5.55
N ILE A 129 -0.93 17.31 -4.23
CA ILE A 129 -0.23 18.35 -3.45
C ILE A 129 0.90 17.73 -2.63
N THR A 130 1.84 18.55 -2.18
CA THR A 130 2.86 18.16 -1.19
C THR A 130 2.46 18.60 0.21
N TYR A 131 2.80 17.82 1.24
CA TYR A 131 2.52 18.17 2.64
C TYR A 131 3.67 17.73 3.56
N GLU A 132 4.13 18.63 4.45
CA GLU A 132 5.22 18.34 5.37
C GLU A 132 4.72 17.42 6.48
N HIS A 133 5.07 16.14 6.41
CA HIS A 133 4.70 15.13 7.38
C HIS A 133 5.60 13.91 7.28
N GLN A 134 5.92 13.32 8.43
CA GLN A 134 6.58 12.03 8.53
C GLN A 134 5.67 11.08 9.31
N ARG A 135 5.32 9.94 8.72
CA ARG A 135 4.60 8.90 9.47
C ARG A 135 5.47 8.35 10.58
N GLU A 136 4.84 8.06 11.72
CA GLU A 136 5.41 7.25 12.77
C GLU A 136 5.64 5.82 12.27
N LEU A 137 6.79 5.23 12.61
CA LEU A 137 7.18 3.86 12.26
C LEU A 137 6.87 3.53 10.78
N PRO A 138 7.40 4.30 9.82
CA PRO A 138 6.94 4.25 8.43
C PRO A 138 7.19 2.91 7.74
N TYR A 139 8.16 2.14 8.22
CA TYR A 139 8.45 0.78 7.75
C TYR A 139 7.42 -0.27 8.18
N ILE A 140 6.51 0.08 9.11
CA ILE A 140 5.44 -0.79 9.60
C ILE A 140 4.14 -0.42 8.88
N LYS A 141 3.42 -1.43 8.40
CA LYS A 141 2.09 -1.24 7.82
C LYS A 141 1.02 -1.20 8.92
N SER A 142 1.04 -0.14 9.73
CA SER A 142 0.09 0.09 10.82
C SER A 142 -1.26 0.62 10.31
N ILE A 143 -2.26 0.68 11.20
CA ILE A 143 -3.53 1.36 10.92
C ILE A 143 -3.50 2.87 11.16
N SER A 144 -2.34 3.45 11.51
CA SER A 144 -2.21 4.88 11.82
C SER A 144 -2.26 5.73 10.53
N TYR A 145 -3.49 6.11 10.16
CA TYR A 145 -3.82 6.87 8.96
C TYR A 145 -4.45 8.24 9.27
N LEU A 146 -4.33 8.72 10.51
CA LEU A 146 -4.98 9.94 11.00
C LEU A 146 -4.74 11.14 10.06
N THR A 147 -3.47 11.46 9.78
CA THR A 147 -3.11 12.59 8.90
C THR A 147 -3.72 12.45 7.51
N ALA A 148 -3.70 11.24 6.95
CA ALA A 148 -4.25 10.98 5.62
C ALA A 148 -5.77 11.21 5.55
N VAL A 149 -6.49 10.86 6.61
CA VAL A 149 -7.93 11.09 6.73
C VAL A 149 -8.22 12.57 7.00
N TRP A 150 -7.45 13.19 7.90
CA TRP A 150 -7.58 14.59 8.27
C TRP A 150 -7.34 15.55 7.09
N LEU A 151 -6.45 15.19 6.15
CA LEU A 151 -6.19 15.99 4.95
C LEU A 151 -7.27 15.88 3.86
N GLN A 152 -8.23 14.96 3.97
CA GLN A 152 -9.24 14.76 2.91
C GLN A 152 -10.07 16.00 2.54
N PRO A 153 -10.52 16.85 3.48
CA PRO A 153 -11.18 18.11 3.14
C PRO A 153 -10.31 19.02 2.26
N LEU A 154 -9.01 19.14 2.57
CA LEU A 154 -8.07 19.94 1.78
C LEU A 154 -7.89 19.38 0.37
N LEU A 155 -7.76 18.05 0.21
CA LEU A 155 -7.64 17.43 -1.11
C LEU A 155 -8.88 17.69 -1.98
N ARG A 156 -10.08 17.64 -1.37
CA ARG A 156 -11.33 17.97 -2.06
C ARG A 156 -11.40 19.43 -2.45
N GLU A 157 -11.02 20.34 -1.55
CA GLU A 157 -10.96 21.78 -1.83
C GLU A 157 -10.01 22.09 -3.00
N LYS A 158 -8.82 21.49 -2.99
CA LYS A 158 -7.80 21.64 -4.03
C LYS A 158 -8.10 20.85 -5.30
N LYS A 159 -9.11 19.97 -5.28
CA LYS A 159 -9.50 19.07 -6.39
C LYS A 159 -8.33 18.22 -6.90
N VAL A 160 -7.54 17.68 -5.98
CA VAL A 160 -6.39 16.80 -6.27
C VAL A 160 -6.69 15.36 -5.84
N ASN A 161 -5.95 14.40 -6.41
CA ASN A 161 -6.17 12.97 -6.22
C ASN A 161 -5.52 12.42 -4.95
N ASP A 162 -4.35 12.94 -4.55
CA ASP A 162 -3.59 12.42 -3.42
C ASP A 162 -2.62 13.49 -2.87
N VAL A 163 -1.90 13.14 -1.80
CA VAL A 163 -0.89 13.98 -1.17
C VAL A 163 0.44 13.23 -1.06
N LEU A 164 1.53 13.85 -1.53
CA LEU A 164 2.87 13.35 -1.33
C LEU A 164 3.44 13.96 -0.05
N TYR A 165 3.86 13.11 0.87
CA TYR A 165 4.55 13.55 2.07
C TYR A 165 6.02 13.81 1.80
N TYR A 166 6.52 14.83 2.50
CA TYR A 166 7.94 15.13 2.59
C TYR A 166 8.28 15.50 4.04
N ASN A 167 9.53 15.33 4.40
CA ASN A 167 10.10 15.88 5.63
C ASN A 167 11.09 16.99 5.25
N ARG A 168 11.78 17.58 6.24
CA ARG A 168 12.70 18.71 6.02
C ARG A 168 13.82 18.46 5.00
N GLN A 169 14.12 17.21 4.66
CA GLN A 169 15.23 16.83 3.80
C GLN A 169 14.77 16.24 2.46
N SER A 170 13.75 15.38 2.49
CA SER A 170 13.36 14.59 1.32
C SER A 170 11.88 14.27 1.27
N ILE A 171 11.41 13.95 0.07
CA ILE A 171 10.11 13.29 -0.13
C ILE A 171 10.19 11.88 0.43
N THR A 172 9.05 11.35 0.87
CA THR A 172 8.98 10.02 1.50
C THR A 172 8.03 9.11 0.74
N GLU A 173 6.72 9.35 0.84
CA GLU A 173 5.69 8.51 0.26
C GLU A 173 4.33 9.21 0.23
N PHE A 174 3.37 8.60 -0.46
CA PHE A 174 1.96 8.93 -0.30
C PHE A 174 1.39 8.14 0.88
N PRO A 175 0.25 8.54 1.46
CA PRO A 175 -0.41 7.78 2.52
C PRO A 175 -0.51 6.27 2.27
N ARG A 176 -0.80 5.89 1.01
CA ARG A 176 -1.07 4.51 0.61
C ARG A 176 -0.23 4.03 -0.58
N CYS A 177 0.80 4.78 -0.97
CA CYS A 177 1.58 4.51 -2.19
C CYS A 177 3.05 4.89 -2.00
N ASN A 178 3.95 4.23 -2.72
CA ASN A 178 5.32 4.72 -2.88
C ASN A 178 5.39 5.73 -4.04
N VAL A 179 6.46 6.51 -4.08
CA VAL A 179 6.77 7.48 -5.15
C VAL A 179 8.03 7.06 -5.90
N PHE A 180 8.02 7.29 -7.21
CA PHE A 180 9.16 7.11 -8.10
C PHE A 180 9.35 8.36 -8.94
N VAL A 181 10.61 8.68 -9.22
CA VAL A 181 11.06 9.80 -10.03
C VAL A 181 11.93 9.25 -11.16
N VAL A 182 11.62 9.63 -12.39
CA VAL A 182 12.52 9.46 -13.54
C VAL A 182 13.28 10.77 -13.71
N THR A 183 14.59 10.70 -13.61
CA THR A 183 15.46 11.87 -13.73
C THR A 183 15.68 12.24 -15.20
N ASN A 184 16.11 13.48 -15.46
CA ASN A 184 16.38 13.94 -16.83
C ASN A 184 17.55 13.20 -17.49
N ASP A 185 18.45 12.59 -16.71
CA ASP A 185 19.53 11.71 -17.19
C ASP A 185 19.09 10.24 -17.34
N GLY A 186 17.79 9.94 -17.20
CA GLY A 186 17.22 8.64 -17.55
C GLY A 186 17.37 7.55 -16.49
N LYS A 187 17.46 7.91 -15.21
CA LYS A 187 17.50 6.97 -14.09
C LYS A 187 16.16 6.90 -13.38
N LEU A 188 15.85 5.74 -12.80
CA LEU A 188 14.71 5.57 -11.91
C LEU A 188 15.18 5.70 -10.47
N VAL A 189 14.59 6.64 -9.73
CA VAL A 189 14.96 6.94 -8.35
C VAL A 189 13.73 6.82 -7.46
N THR A 190 13.87 6.22 -6.28
CA THR A 190 12.80 6.16 -5.27
C THR A 190 13.38 6.31 -3.87
N PRO A 191 12.66 6.95 -2.92
CA PRO A 191 13.10 7.02 -1.53
C PRO A 191 13.41 5.64 -0.95
N VAL A 192 14.46 5.57 -0.12
CA VAL A 192 14.90 4.33 0.55
C VAL A 192 14.61 4.35 2.04
N HIS A 193 14.58 5.53 2.65
CA HIS A 193 14.26 5.73 4.06
C HIS A 193 12.85 6.25 4.26
N HIS A 194 12.39 6.20 5.51
CA HIS A 194 11.21 6.92 5.97
C HIS A 194 9.87 6.59 5.26
N MET A 195 9.79 5.41 4.65
CA MET A 195 8.62 4.95 3.88
C MET A 195 8.35 3.47 4.11
N LEU A 196 7.15 3.01 3.72
CA LEU A 196 6.82 1.59 3.71
C LEU A 196 7.45 0.91 2.48
N LYS A 197 8.19 -0.18 2.68
CA LYS A 197 8.67 -1.03 1.57
C LYS A 197 7.49 -1.73 0.88
N GLY A 198 6.90 -1.06 -0.12
CA GLY A 198 5.74 -1.56 -0.85
C GLY A 198 6.06 -2.79 -1.70
N ILE A 199 5.11 -3.73 -1.79
CA ILE A 199 5.28 -4.91 -2.66
C ILE A 199 5.28 -4.49 -4.13
N THR A 200 4.34 -3.64 -4.55
CA THR A 200 4.36 -3.09 -5.92
C THR A 200 5.65 -2.29 -6.20
N ARG A 201 6.19 -1.57 -5.21
CA ARG A 201 7.51 -0.90 -5.32
C ARG A 201 8.63 -1.90 -5.59
N LYS A 202 8.69 -3.00 -4.83
CA LYS A 202 9.67 -4.09 -5.03
C LYS A 202 9.63 -4.60 -6.47
N GLN A 203 8.43 -4.94 -6.96
CA GLN A 203 8.24 -5.48 -8.31
C GLN A 203 8.64 -4.46 -9.39
N VAL A 204 8.33 -3.18 -9.22
CA VAL A 204 8.74 -2.12 -10.16
C VAL A 204 10.25 -1.93 -10.20
N LEU A 205 10.95 -2.01 -9.05
CA LEU A 205 12.41 -1.93 -9.01
C LEU A 205 13.05 -3.09 -9.79
N GLU A 206 12.53 -4.30 -9.60
CA GLU A 206 13.00 -5.50 -10.31
C GLU A 206 12.79 -5.37 -11.83
N LEU A 207 11.62 -4.92 -12.27
CA LEU A 207 11.31 -4.69 -13.69
C LEU A 207 12.19 -3.59 -14.31
N ALA A 208 12.37 -2.47 -13.61
CA ALA A 208 13.15 -1.34 -14.10
C ALA A 208 14.64 -1.68 -14.26
N ALA A 209 15.21 -2.42 -13.30
CA ALA A 209 16.63 -2.80 -13.30
C ALA A 209 17.03 -3.60 -14.55
N ALA A 210 16.08 -4.23 -15.23
CA ALA A 210 16.32 -4.97 -16.46
C ALA A 210 16.61 -4.07 -17.68
N PHE A 211 16.30 -2.77 -17.65
CA PHE A 211 16.46 -1.90 -18.82
C PHE A 211 16.91 -0.46 -18.54
N MET A 212 17.03 -0.05 -17.28
CA MET A 212 17.54 1.29 -16.92
C MET A 212 18.26 1.27 -15.56
N PRO A 213 19.14 2.24 -15.28
CA PRO A 213 19.73 2.39 -13.95
C PRO A 213 18.66 2.70 -12.90
N VAL A 214 18.77 2.05 -11.75
CA VAL A 214 17.86 2.20 -10.61
C VAL A 214 18.66 2.63 -9.38
N GLU A 215 18.21 3.69 -8.71
CA GLU A 215 18.82 4.20 -7.48
C GLU A 215 17.78 4.25 -6.34
N GLU A 216 18.08 3.58 -5.24
CA GLU A 216 17.32 3.73 -3.99
C GLU A 216 18.05 4.76 -3.11
N ARG A 217 17.55 6.00 -3.11
CA ARG A 217 18.11 7.12 -2.32
C ARG A 217 17.04 8.15 -2.00
N ASP A 218 17.33 8.99 -1.02
CA ASP A 218 16.46 10.10 -0.68
C ASP A 218 16.46 11.17 -1.79
N ILE A 219 15.30 11.78 -2.03
CA ILE A 219 15.03 12.69 -3.14
C ILE A 219 14.52 14.01 -2.56
N THR A 220 15.14 15.13 -2.93
CA THR A 220 14.71 16.44 -2.47
C THR A 220 13.42 16.88 -3.16
N VAL A 221 12.69 17.84 -2.58
CA VAL A 221 11.52 18.43 -3.25
C VAL A 221 11.94 19.13 -4.55
N ASP A 222 13.09 19.81 -4.58
CA ASP A 222 13.57 20.48 -5.80
C ASP A 222 13.85 19.47 -6.93
N GLU A 223 14.49 18.33 -6.59
CA GLU A 223 14.71 17.26 -7.56
C GLU A 223 13.40 16.70 -8.09
N LEU A 224 12.42 16.44 -7.21
CA LEU A 224 11.07 16.02 -7.60
C LEU A 224 10.43 17.00 -8.59
N MET A 225 10.52 18.31 -8.33
CA MET A 225 9.91 19.33 -9.19
C MET A 225 10.61 19.45 -10.56
N SER A 226 11.86 18.99 -10.66
CA SER A 226 12.64 18.96 -11.90
C SER A 226 12.57 17.64 -12.68
N ALA A 227 11.81 16.67 -12.18
CA ALA A 227 11.73 15.31 -12.72
C ALA A 227 11.23 15.27 -14.18
N ALA A 228 11.76 14.31 -14.95
CA ALA A 228 11.27 14.02 -16.30
C ALA A 228 9.91 13.30 -16.25
N GLU A 229 9.75 12.38 -15.30
CA GLU A 229 8.48 11.71 -15.01
C GLU A 229 8.36 11.46 -13.50
N VAL A 230 7.15 11.47 -12.96
CA VAL A 230 6.86 11.07 -11.58
C VAL A 230 5.69 10.09 -11.62
N PHE A 231 5.73 9.04 -10.81
CA PHE A 231 4.61 8.12 -10.68
C PHE A 231 4.54 7.53 -9.27
N LEU A 232 3.37 7.01 -8.93
CA LEU A 232 3.13 6.33 -7.67
C LEU A 232 2.79 4.85 -7.88
N THR A 233 3.03 4.04 -6.84
CA THR A 233 2.74 2.61 -6.88
C THR A 233 2.02 2.10 -5.64
N ALA A 234 1.02 1.22 -5.83
CA ALA A 234 0.30 0.55 -4.75
C ALA A 234 -0.45 -0.69 -5.25
N THR A 235 -0.77 -1.64 -4.38
CA THR A 235 -1.47 -2.90 -4.73
C THR A 235 -2.71 -2.70 -5.61
N THR A 236 -3.56 -1.71 -5.31
CA THR A 236 -4.78 -1.44 -6.09
C THR A 236 -4.60 -0.41 -7.19
N LYS A 237 -3.59 0.46 -7.09
CA LYS A 237 -3.31 1.51 -8.09
C LYS A 237 -2.33 1.06 -9.17
N LYS A 238 -1.65 -0.07 -8.97
CA LYS A 238 -0.58 -0.56 -9.85
C LYS A 238 0.49 0.52 -9.99
N ILE A 239 0.59 1.14 -11.16
CA ILE A 239 1.41 2.31 -11.44
C ILE A 239 0.47 3.42 -11.92
N ILE A 240 0.59 4.62 -11.34
CA ILE A 240 -0.17 5.81 -11.78
C ILE A 240 0.79 6.98 -12.00
N PRO A 241 0.80 7.59 -13.20
CA PRO A 241 1.56 8.81 -13.46
C PRO A 241 1.08 9.97 -12.58
N VAL A 242 2.02 10.77 -12.08
CA VAL A 242 1.76 12.04 -11.42
C VAL A 242 2.07 13.15 -12.42
N LEU A 243 1.03 13.81 -12.91
CA LEU A 243 1.10 14.76 -14.03
C LEU A 243 1.17 16.21 -13.55
N LYS A 244 0.75 16.48 -12.31
CA LYS A 244 0.77 17.80 -11.71
C LYS A 244 1.06 17.70 -10.21
N ILE A 245 2.00 18.51 -9.73
CA ILE A 245 2.37 18.62 -8.31
C ILE A 245 2.16 20.07 -7.89
N ASN A 246 1.31 20.28 -6.88
CA ASN A 246 0.82 21.60 -6.50
C ASN A 246 0.22 22.31 -7.73
N ASP A 247 0.82 23.42 -8.16
CA ASP A 247 0.40 24.19 -9.34
C ASP A 247 1.27 23.94 -10.58
N THR A 248 2.27 23.08 -10.47
CA THR A 248 3.24 22.82 -11.54
C THR A 248 2.92 21.53 -12.29
N ILE A 249 2.81 21.63 -13.61
CA ILE A 249 2.69 20.46 -14.50
C ILE A 249 4.07 19.80 -14.60
N ILE A 250 4.11 18.48 -14.43
CA ILE A 250 5.33 17.69 -14.59
C ILE A 250 5.51 17.38 -16.07
N SER A 251 6.66 17.80 -16.62
CA SER A 251 7.03 17.59 -18.03
C SER A 251 5.89 18.01 -18.98
N SER A 252 5.38 17.11 -19.83
CA SER A 252 4.30 17.38 -20.79
C SER A 252 2.88 17.30 -20.23
N GLY A 253 2.72 16.98 -18.92
CA GLY A 253 1.41 16.74 -18.32
C GLY A 253 0.70 15.50 -18.85
N LYS A 254 1.46 14.53 -19.38
CA LYS A 254 0.99 13.25 -19.91
C LYS A 254 1.86 12.11 -19.37
N PRO A 255 1.35 10.86 -19.34
CA PRO A 255 2.16 9.71 -18.99
C PRO A 255 3.42 9.62 -19.88
N GLY A 256 4.59 9.53 -19.26
CA GLY A 256 5.86 9.46 -19.97
C GLY A 256 6.20 8.04 -20.45
N PRO A 257 7.19 7.90 -21.34
CA PRO A 257 7.57 6.62 -21.94
C PRO A 257 8.07 5.59 -20.91
N VAL A 258 8.81 5.99 -19.88
CA VAL A 258 9.33 5.05 -18.87
C VAL A 258 8.19 4.53 -18.01
N THR A 259 7.33 5.42 -17.51
CA THR A 259 6.16 5.07 -16.71
C THR A 259 5.20 4.16 -17.48
N THR A 260 5.01 4.43 -18.78
CA THR A 260 4.17 3.60 -19.67
C THR A 260 4.75 2.20 -19.85
N LYS A 261 6.05 2.10 -20.14
CA LYS A 261 6.73 0.80 -20.29
C LYS A 261 6.65 -0.03 -19.01
N LEU A 262 6.89 0.59 -17.84
CA LEU A 262 6.78 -0.09 -16.55
C LEU A 262 5.34 -0.55 -16.27
N TYR A 263 4.34 0.26 -16.60
CA TYR A 263 2.94 -0.12 -16.45
C TYR A 263 2.58 -1.35 -17.29
N GLU A 264 2.99 -1.38 -18.56
CA GLU A 264 2.76 -2.52 -19.44
C GLU A 264 3.47 -3.79 -18.95
N GLN A 265 4.74 -3.68 -18.53
CA GLN A 265 5.49 -4.80 -17.97
C GLN A 265 4.87 -5.31 -16.67
N PHE A 266 4.40 -4.41 -15.81
CA PHE A 266 3.75 -4.79 -14.55
C PHE A 266 2.42 -5.52 -14.81
N LEU A 267 1.62 -5.07 -15.78
CA LEU A 267 0.41 -5.79 -16.19
C LEU A 267 0.72 -7.19 -16.74
N ALA A 268 1.79 -7.32 -17.54
CA ALA A 268 2.23 -8.62 -18.06
C ALA A 268 2.70 -9.56 -16.93
N LEU A 269 3.40 -9.02 -15.92
CA LEU A 269 3.79 -9.77 -14.73
C LEU A 269 2.56 -10.29 -13.97
N GLU A 270 1.58 -9.45 -13.68
CA GLU A 270 0.34 -9.88 -13.00
C GLU A 270 -0.39 -10.98 -13.79
N GLN A 271 -0.43 -10.87 -15.12
CA GLN A 271 -1.02 -11.88 -15.98
C GLN A 271 -0.25 -13.21 -15.94
N SER A 272 1.07 -13.17 -15.83
CA SER A 272 1.90 -14.38 -15.76
C SER A 272 1.70 -15.17 -14.45
N LEU A 273 1.32 -14.50 -13.36
CA LEU A 273 1.11 -15.13 -12.04
C LEU A 273 -0.21 -15.92 -11.95
N ILE A 274 -1.12 -15.73 -12.91
CA ILE A 274 -2.45 -16.35 -12.93
C ILE A 274 -2.66 -17.27 -14.14
N SER A 275 -1.59 -17.49 -14.91
CA SER A 275 -1.59 -18.32 -16.12
C SER A 275 -1.22 -19.76 -15.82
#